data_AF-A0A7Y8J816-F1
#
_entry.id   AF-A0A7Y8J816-F1
#
_cell.length_a   1.000
_cell.length_b   1.000
_cell.length_c   1.000
_cell.angle_alpha   90.00
_cell.angle_beta   90.00
_cell.angle_gamma   90.00
#
_symmetry.space_group_name_H-M   'P 1'
#
loop_
_entity.id
_entity.type
_entity.pdbx_description
1 polymer ?
#
loop_
_entity_poly.entity_id
_entity_poly.type
_entity_poly.pdbx_seq_one_letter_code
_entity_poly.pdbx_strand_id
1 'polypeptide(L)'
;MKKKIELSGGLKEMVTYCTAIYELDSDVDANTLNDVINHSPIFENKSFYTSVLGTVQRTTVNRNSKVFIKGNRVTLQIRYEILRVVDIEPTQKDEEWIRSDINHLLKHFELLLEPLE
;
A
#
# COMPACT_ATOMS: atom_id res chain seq x y z
N MET A 1 8.58 0.86 19.36
CA MET A 1 8.21 1.32 17.99
C MET A 1 7.28 2.53 17.99
N LYS A 2 7.72 3.66 17.42
CA LYS A 2 6.86 4.83 17.10
C LYS A 2 6.43 4.76 15.64
N LYS A 3 5.22 5.24 15.30
CA LYS A 3 4.73 5.28 13.92
C LYS A 3 4.04 6.59 13.54
N LYS A 4 4.19 6.98 12.28
CA LYS A 4 3.51 8.10 11.63
C LYS A 4 2.98 7.64 10.28
N ILE A 5 1.68 7.72 10.06
CA ILE A 5 1.03 7.32 8.80
C ILE A 5 0.36 8.55 8.21
N GLU A 6 0.66 8.84 6.94
CA GLU A 6 0.07 9.93 6.17
C GLU A 6 -0.60 9.35 4.93
N LEU A 7 -1.88 9.71 4.77
CA LEU A 7 -2.69 9.37 3.60
C LEU A 7 -2.99 10.66 2.83
N SER A 8 -2.85 10.62 1.52
CA SER A 8 -3.14 11.76 0.64
C SER A 8 -3.65 11.31 -0.73
N GLY A 9 -4.27 12.24 -1.46
CA GLY A 9 -5.00 11.93 -2.69
C GLY A 9 -6.36 11.28 -2.40
N GLY A 10 -6.86 10.54 -3.38
CA GLY A 10 -8.18 9.93 -3.35
C GLY A 10 -8.72 9.70 -4.76
N LEU A 11 -10.02 9.41 -4.83
CA LEU A 11 -10.68 9.13 -6.10
C LEU A 11 -10.63 10.35 -7.04
N LYS A 12 -10.77 11.57 -6.52
CA LYS A 12 -10.76 12.79 -7.34
C LYS A 12 -9.44 12.93 -8.12
N GLU A 13 -8.33 12.64 -7.47
CA GLU A 13 -6.99 12.66 -8.05
C GLU A 13 -6.65 11.38 -8.82
N MET A 14 -7.54 10.38 -8.81
CA MET A 14 -7.33 9.03 -9.38
C MET A 14 -6.07 8.35 -8.86
N VAL A 15 -5.60 8.81 -7.71
CA VAL A 15 -4.34 8.37 -7.12
C VAL A 15 -4.44 8.50 -5.61
N THR A 16 -4.02 7.47 -4.89
CA THR A 16 -3.93 7.48 -3.43
C THR A 16 -2.52 7.16 -3.00
N TYR A 17 -1.96 7.97 -2.12
CA TYR A 17 -0.64 7.77 -1.53
C TYR A 17 -0.76 7.45 -0.05
N CYS A 18 -0.06 6.42 0.39
CA CYS A 18 0.17 6.09 1.78
C CYS A 18 1.67 6.17 2.07
N THR A 19 2.06 6.99 3.03
CA THR A 19 3.42 7.01 3.58
C THR A 19 3.36 6.63 5.05
N ALA A 20 3.95 5.50 5.39
CA ALA A 20 4.06 5.02 6.76
C ALA A 20 5.52 5.02 7.19
N ILE A 21 5.81 5.72 8.28
CA ILE A 21 7.16 5.87 8.84
C ILE A 21 7.15 5.21 10.22
N TYR A 22 8.07 4.27 10.40
CA TYR A 22 8.29 3.53 11.62
C TYR A 22 9.68 3.84 12.16
N GLU A 23 9.75 4.12 13.45
CA GLU A 23 11.01 4.30 14.18
C GLU A 23 11.09 3.22 15.24
N LEU A 24 12.07 2.33 15.08
CA LEU A 24 12.31 1.18 15.95
C LEU A 24 13.31 1.52 17.05
N ASP A 25 13.31 0.70 18.10
CA ASP A 25 14.17 0.89 19.26
C ASP A 25 15.61 0.39 19.01
N SER A 26 15.81 -0.39 17.94
CA SER A 26 17.10 -0.87 17.46
C SER A 26 17.24 -0.66 15.94
N ASP A 27 18.47 -0.67 15.46
CA ASP A 27 18.73 -0.65 14.01
C ASP A 27 18.12 -1.89 13.34
N VAL A 28 17.59 -1.68 12.13
CA VAL A 28 17.02 -2.74 11.30
C VAL A 28 18.12 -3.31 10.41
N ASP A 29 18.18 -4.63 10.31
CA ASP A 29 18.94 -5.26 9.23
C ASP A 29 18.25 -4.96 7.90
N ALA A 30 18.75 -3.94 7.23
CA ALA A 30 18.20 -3.46 5.97
C ALA A 30 18.26 -4.53 4.87
N ASN A 31 19.23 -5.44 4.90
CA ASN A 31 19.34 -6.48 3.89
C ASN A 31 18.23 -7.51 4.08
N THR A 32 18.07 -8.02 5.31
CA THR A 32 17.03 -8.99 5.65
C THR A 32 15.63 -8.42 5.38
N LEU A 33 15.36 -7.19 5.83
CA LEU A 33 14.04 -6.58 5.61
C LEU A 33 13.76 -6.34 4.12
N ASN A 34 14.73 -5.83 3.36
CA ASN A 34 14.57 -5.65 1.92
C ASN A 34 14.33 -6.97 1.19
N ASP A 35 15.04 -8.04 1.56
CA ASP A 35 14.83 -9.37 0.96
C ASP A 35 13.42 -9.89 1.23
N VAL A 36 12.91 -9.76 2.45
CA VAL A 36 11.53 -10.14 2.79
C VAL A 36 10.53 -9.34 1.98
N ILE A 37 10.72 -8.03 1.83
CA ILE A 37 9.79 -7.17 1.08
C ILE A 37 9.81 -7.51 -0.40
N ASN A 38 11.01 -7.66 -1.00
CA ASN A 38 11.18 -7.91 -2.42
C ASN A 38 10.63 -9.27 -2.86
N HIS A 39 10.63 -10.26 -1.96
CA HIS A 39 10.11 -11.59 -2.23
C HIS A 39 8.70 -11.83 -1.67
N SER A 40 8.08 -10.80 -1.08
CA SER A 40 6.75 -10.93 -0.49
C SER A 40 5.66 -10.57 -1.50
N PRO A 41 4.74 -11.51 -1.82
CA PRO A 41 3.58 -11.25 -2.68
C PRO A 41 2.64 -10.17 -2.15
N ILE A 42 2.82 -9.76 -0.88
CA ILE A 42 2.04 -8.72 -0.23
C ILE A 42 2.47 -7.34 -0.75
N PHE A 43 3.76 -7.13 -1.04
CA PHE A 43 4.29 -5.84 -1.51
C PHE A 43 4.43 -5.73 -3.03
N GLU A 44 4.24 -6.84 -3.76
CA GLU A 44 4.21 -6.84 -5.22
C GLU A 44 3.20 -5.85 -5.79
N ASN A 45 3.53 -5.37 -6.99
CA ASN A 45 2.60 -4.57 -7.77
C ASN A 45 1.39 -5.42 -8.14
N LYS A 46 0.19 -4.91 -7.88
CA LYS A 46 -1.05 -5.62 -8.19
C LYS A 46 -2.00 -4.74 -8.97
N SER A 47 -2.68 -5.38 -9.92
CA SER A 47 -3.77 -4.80 -10.69
C SER A 47 -5.08 -5.48 -10.29
N PHE A 48 -6.09 -4.70 -9.94
CA PHE A 48 -7.41 -5.20 -9.57
C PHE A 48 -8.48 -4.64 -10.50
N TYR A 49 -9.55 -5.41 -10.71
CA TYR A 49 -10.68 -5.04 -11.55
C TYR A 49 -11.92 -4.79 -10.70
N THR A 50 -12.58 -3.64 -10.90
CA THR A 50 -13.89 -3.37 -10.29
C THR A 50 -14.97 -3.44 -11.37
N SER A 51 -16.09 -4.10 -11.06
CA SER A 51 -17.22 -4.30 -11.97
C SER A 51 -18.42 -3.48 -11.53
N VAL A 52 -19.02 -2.74 -12.46
CA VAL A 52 -20.31 -2.08 -12.25
C VAL A 52 -21.43 -2.95 -12.86
N LEU A 53 -22.49 -3.15 -12.08
CA LEU A 53 -23.68 -3.98 -12.33
C LEU A 53 -23.95 -4.35 -13.81
N GLY A 54 -23.77 -5.63 -14.13
CA GLY A 54 -24.32 -6.25 -15.35
C GLY A 54 -23.53 -6.01 -16.65
N THR A 55 -22.46 -5.22 -16.66
CA THR A 55 -21.57 -5.06 -17.82
C THR A 55 -20.11 -5.30 -17.43
N VAL A 56 -19.34 -5.97 -18.30
CA VAL A 56 -17.90 -6.19 -18.10
C VAL A 56 -17.15 -4.92 -18.50
N GLN A 57 -17.36 -3.85 -17.77
CA GLN A 57 -16.55 -2.64 -17.85
C GLN A 57 -15.55 -2.66 -16.69
N ARG A 58 -14.29 -2.31 -16.98
CA ARG A 58 -13.13 -2.61 -16.12
C ARG A 58 -12.43 -1.34 -15.68
N THR A 59 -12.43 -1.04 -14.39
CA THR A 59 -11.47 -0.09 -13.80
C THR A 59 -10.27 -0.87 -13.31
N THR A 60 -9.06 -0.43 -13.67
CA THR A 60 -7.82 -1.08 -13.21
C THR A 60 -7.19 -0.25 -12.10
N VAL A 61 -7.00 -0.84 -10.93
CA VAL A 61 -6.27 -0.20 -9.82
C VAL A 61 -4.87 -0.81 -9.75
N ASN A 62 -3.84 -0.02 -10.03
CA ASN A 62 -2.44 -0.41 -9.92
C ASN A 62 -1.87 0.02 -8.58
N ARG A 63 -1.40 -0.93 -7.79
CA ARG A 63 -0.65 -0.66 -6.55
C ARG A 63 0.84 -0.77 -6.80
N ASN A 64 1.62 0.15 -6.25
CA ASN A 64 3.08 0.10 -6.18
C ASN A 64 3.56 0.36 -4.76
N SER A 65 4.45 -0.48 -4.25
CA SER A 65 5.01 -0.35 -2.89
C SER A 65 6.52 -0.16 -2.96
N LYS A 66 7.07 0.70 -2.11
CA LYS A 66 8.52 0.92 -1.95
C LYS A 66 8.86 1.05 -0.48
N VAL A 67 10.00 0.52 -0.09
CA VAL A 67 10.50 0.64 1.28
C VAL A 67 11.88 1.30 1.29
N PHE A 68 12.09 2.17 2.27
CA PHE A 68 13.34 2.89 2.50
C PHE A 68 13.76 2.70 3.95
N ILE A 69 15.01 2.32 4.17
CA ILE A 69 15.56 2.03 5.50
C ILE A 69 16.75 2.95 5.75
N LYS A 70 16.77 3.60 6.91
CA LYS A 70 17.86 4.49 7.34
C LYS A 70 18.07 4.35 8.85
N GLY A 71 19.05 3.52 9.25
CA GLY A 71 19.27 3.15 10.65
C GLY A 71 18.05 2.43 11.22
N ASN A 72 17.56 2.89 12.36
CA ASN A 72 16.33 2.41 13.01
C ASN A 72 15.02 2.92 12.38
N ARG A 73 15.08 3.72 11.30
CA ARG A 73 13.90 4.29 10.66
C ARG A 73 13.57 3.56 9.35
N VAL A 74 12.33 3.09 9.26
CA VAL A 74 11.78 2.39 8.11
C VAL A 74 10.61 3.18 7.53
N THR A 75 10.60 3.42 6.22
CA THR A 75 9.54 4.13 5.53
C THR A 75 8.95 3.25 4.45
N LEU A 76 7.66 2.93 4.55
CA LEU A 76 6.86 2.27 3.52
C LEU A 76 6.05 3.32 2.77
N GLN A 77 6.22 3.36 1.45
CA GLN A 77 5.41 4.16 0.54
C GLN A 77 4.58 3.24 -0.34
N ILE A 78 3.27 3.51 -0.42
CA ILE A 78 2.35 2.79 -1.28
C ILE A 78 1.62 3.81 -2.15
N ARG A 79 1.60 3.58 -3.45
CA ARG A 79 0.87 4.36 -4.44
C ARG A 79 -0.19 3.48 -5.09
N TYR A 80 -1.44 3.93 -5.07
CA TYR A 80 -2.52 3.37 -5.85
C TYR A 80 -2.81 4.32 -7.01
N GLU A 81 -2.91 3.79 -8.22
CA GLU A 81 -3.27 4.53 -9.42
C GLU A 81 -4.49 3.88 -10.05
N ILE A 82 -5.53 4.68 -10.29
CA ILE A 82 -6.80 4.23 -10.84
C ILE A 82 -6.81 4.58 -12.33
N LEU A 83 -6.62 3.56 -13.16
CA LEU A 83 -6.78 3.65 -14.61
C LEU A 83 -8.25 3.41 -14.96
N ARG A 84 -8.93 4.50 -15.35
CA ARG A 84 -10.28 4.43 -15.92
C ARG A 84 -10.20 3.97 -17.37
N VAL A 85 -10.95 2.93 -17.73
CA VAL A 85 -11.00 2.43 -19.11
C VAL A 85 -12.26 2.93 -19.87
N VAL A 86 -13.20 3.61 -19.22
CA VAL A 86 -14.45 4.17 -19.82
C VAL A 86 -15.11 5.18 -18.84
N ASP A 87 -16.24 5.79 -19.22
CA ASP A 87 -17.11 6.74 -18.47
C ASP A 87 -17.72 6.19 -17.15
N ILE A 88 -17.02 5.31 -16.44
CA ILE A 88 -17.39 4.88 -15.08
C ILE A 88 -16.71 5.80 -14.08
N GLU A 89 -17.51 6.42 -13.24
CA GLU A 89 -17.03 7.15 -12.08
C GLU A 89 -16.67 6.17 -10.94
N PRO A 90 -15.47 6.26 -10.36
CA PRO A 90 -15.14 5.51 -9.15
C PRO A 90 -16.10 5.86 -8.03
N THR A 91 -16.48 4.84 -7.29
CA THR A 91 -17.48 4.90 -6.24
C THR A 91 -16.81 4.94 -4.87
N GLN A 92 -17.56 5.36 -3.85
CA GLN A 92 -17.11 5.27 -2.46
C GLN A 92 -16.65 3.84 -2.08
N LYS A 93 -17.24 2.79 -2.66
CA LYS A 93 -16.82 1.40 -2.43
C LYS A 93 -15.39 1.13 -2.92
N ASP A 94 -14.98 1.75 -4.02
CA ASP A 94 -13.61 1.64 -4.53
C ASP A 94 -12.61 2.32 -3.58
N GLU A 95 -12.98 3.47 -3.01
CA GLU A 95 -12.17 4.15 -1.99
C GLU A 95 -12.06 3.35 -0.69
N GLU A 96 -13.18 2.79 -0.21
CA GLU A 96 -13.22 1.93 0.97
C GLU A 96 -12.36 0.67 0.77
N TRP A 97 -12.38 0.09 -0.43
CA TRP A 97 -11.53 -1.03 -0.78
C TRP A 97 -10.04 -0.64 -0.72
N ILE A 98 -9.64 0.50 -1.31
CA ILE A 98 -8.24 0.98 -1.26
C ILE A 98 -7.81 1.21 0.20
N ARG A 99 -8.65 1.85 1.01
CA ARG A 99 -8.37 2.06 2.44
C ARG A 99 -8.22 0.75 3.21
N SER A 100 -9.05 -0.25 2.89
CA SER A 100 -8.97 -1.58 3.49
C SER A 100 -7.68 -2.30 3.12
N ASP A 101 -7.29 -2.28 1.84
CA ASP A 101 -6.02 -2.85 1.37
C ASP A 101 -4.82 -2.19 2.06
N ILE A 102 -4.80 -0.86 2.15
CA ILE A 102 -3.76 -0.11 2.89
C ILE A 102 -3.65 -0.61 4.33
N ASN A 103 -4.78 -0.72 5.04
CA ASN A 103 -4.77 -1.16 6.43
C ASN A 103 -4.23 -2.59 6.60
N HIS A 104 -4.55 -3.50 5.67
CA HIS A 104 -3.99 -4.86 5.70
C HIS A 104 -2.47 -4.84 5.44
N LEU A 105 -2.01 -4.07 4.45
CA LEU A 105 -0.58 -3.93 4.16
C LEU A 105 0.20 -3.39 5.36
N LEU A 106 -0.32 -2.35 6.01
CA LEU A 106 0.31 -1.76 7.18
C LEU A 106 0.38 -2.75 8.34
N LYS A 107 -0.68 -3.53 8.59
CA LYS A 107 -0.65 -4.59 9.61
C LYS A 107 0.40 -5.66 9.30
N HIS A 108 0.45 -6.13 8.06
CA HIS A 108 1.46 -7.11 7.66
C HIS A 108 2.87 -6.56 7.78
N PHE A 109 3.07 -5.30 7.41
CA PHE A 109 4.37 -4.64 7.55
C PHE A 109 4.78 -4.46 9.00
N GLU A 110 3.85 -4.07 9.87
CA GLU A 110 4.10 -3.96 11.31
C GLU A 110 4.56 -5.29 11.91
N LEU A 111 3.95 -6.42 11.54
CA LEU A 111 4.38 -7.75 11.97
C LEU A 111 5.80 -8.12 11.52
N LEU A 112 6.26 -7.59 10.38
CA LEU A 112 7.64 -7.81 9.92
C LEU A 112 8.67 -6.98 10.69
N LEU A 113 8.24 -5.89 11.32
CA LEU A 113 9.10 -5.02 12.11
C LEU A 113 9.13 -5.40 13.59
N GLU A 114 8.21 -6.26 14.04
CA GLU A 114 8.21 -6.80 15.39
C GLU A 114 9.36 -7.80 15.55
N PRO A 115 10.05 -7.81 16.71
CA PRO A 115 11.05 -8.83 17.00
C PRO A 115 10.42 -10.22 16.93
N LEU A 116 11.06 -11.15 16.23
CA LEU A 116 10.72 -12.57 16.34
C LEU A 116 11.17 -13.02 17.74
N GLU A 117 10.21 -13.35 18.62
CA GLU A 117 10.49 -14.01 19.90
C GLU A 117 11.13 -15.40 19.71
#